data_AF-A0A165ZTE0-F1
#
_entry.id   AF-A0A165ZTE0-F1
#
_cell.length_a   1.000
_cell.length_b   1.000
_cell.length_c   1.000
_cell.angle_alpha   90.00
_cell.angle_beta   90.00
_cell.angle_gamma   90.00
#
_symmetry.space_group_name_H-M   'P 1'
#
loop_
_entity.id
_entity.type
_entity.pdbx_description
1 polymer ?
#
loop_
_entity_poly.entity_id
_entity_poly.type
_entity_poly.pdbx_seq_one_letter_code
_entity_poly.pdbx_strand_id
1 'polypeptide(L)'
;MLSSFVALASLFMTLVSPPAIAAPAAGISLLSRDVGITICNTSVVGDLSATAKAHHSALGFHLNKTGALIFDPNSKQELKLEFQPCTPNFGRFPNTNGVVEGHLFIPSVKKCLGITTVNGPEFPLSAVDCSISDDSSQVFNDWIQLNGTKYLWSGATQADGSLFQGSNDAGAANCTGVGLFGYKKAHSGLPPKGQVVLQCANNKEISPLFLH
;
A
#
# COMPACT_ATOMS: atom_id res chain seq x y z
N MET A 1 -21.58 80.69 -6.83
CA MET A 1 -20.48 81.38 -6.14
C MET A 1 -20.73 81.29 -4.64
N LEU A 2 -19.67 81.10 -3.85
CA LEU A 2 -19.59 80.75 -2.42
C LEU A 2 -19.97 79.28 -2.10
N SER A 3 -19.02 78.38 -1.83
CA SER A 3 -18.02 78.29 -0.75
C SER A 3 -18.56 77.52 0.45
N SER A 4 -18.04 76.31 0.68
CA SER A 4 -17.55 75.85 2.00
C SER A 4 -16.87 74.49 1.85
N PHE A 5 -15.55 74.50 1.96
CA PHE A 5 -14.69 73.32 2.08
C PHE A 5 -14.78 72.79 3.51
N VAL A 6 -15.07 71.50 3.67
CA VAL A 6 -14.94 70.78 4.94
C VAL A 6 -13.55 70.13 4.95
N ALA A 7 -12.69 70.59 5.84
CA ALA A 7 -11.41 69.97 6.15
C ALA A 7 -11.66 68.77 7.09
N LEU A 8 -11.38 67.55 6.63
CA LEU A 8 -11.26 66.39 7.51
C LEU A 8 -9.79 66.21 7.89
N ALA A 9 -9.50 66.38 9.17
CA ALA A 9 -8.19 66.18 9.76
C ALA A 9 -7.83 64.69 9.78
N SER A 10 -6.73 64.33 9.10
CA SER A 10 -6.14 62.98 9.17
C SER A 10 -5.32 62.84 10.45
N LEU A 11 -5.80 62.03 11.39
CA LEU A 11 -5.09 61.66 12.60
C LEU A 11 -4.12 60.50 12.27
N PHE A 12 -2.81 60.79 12.17
CA PHE A 12 -1.77 59.77 12.07
C PHE A 12 -1.55 59.14 13.45
N MET A 13 -2.09 57.94 13.69
CA MET A 13 -1.70 57.10 14.83
C MET A 13 -0.39 56.38 14.50
N THR A 14 0.70 56.80 15.13
CA THR A 14 1.96 56.06 15.17
C THR A 14 1.81 54.85 16.09
N LEU A 15 1.68 53.66 15.52
CA LEU A 15 1.78 52.38 16.22
C LEU A 15 3.24 52.16 16.66
N VAL A 16 3.47 52.25 17.97
CA VAL A 16 4.74 51.83 18.59
C VAL A 16 4.65 50.33 18.83
N SER A 17 5.33 49.55 18.00
CA SER A 17 5.44 48.09 18.15
C SER A 17 6.33 47.75 19.36
N PRO A 18 5.88 46.93 20.32
CA PRO A 18 6.76 46.40 21.36
C PRO A 18 7.77 45.41 20.76
N PRO A 19 8.97 45.27 21.35
CA PRO A 19 9.94 44.28 20.89
C PRO A 19 9.36 42.87 21.12
N ALA A 20 9.21 42.12 20.03
CA ALA A 20 8.87 40.72 20.08
C ALA A 20 10.02 39.97 20.76
N ILE A 21 9.78 39.50 21.99
CA ILE A 21 10.65 38.52 22.64
C ILE A 21 10.47 37.23 21.85
N ALA A 22 11.43 36.93 20.98
CA ALA A 22 11.54 35.64 20.33
C ALA A 22 11.75 34.58 21.41
N ALA A 23 10.67 33.89 21.80
CA ALA A 23 10.80 32.65 22.55
C ALA A 23 11.59 31.67 21.68
N PRO A 24 12.65 31.03 22.19
CA PRO A 24 13.30 29.97 21.45
C PRO A 24 12.23 28.89 21.23
N ALA A 25 11.90 28.62 19.97
CA ALA A 25 11.21 27.40 19.62
C ALA A 25 12.10 26.28 20.14
N ALA A 26 11.75 25.71 21.29
CA ALA A 26 12.27 24.44 21.72
C ALA A 26 11.86 23.47 20.61
N GLY A 27 12.78 23.27 19.67
CA GLY A 27 12.65 22.25 18.65
C GLY A 27 12.46 20.96 19.41
N ILE A 28 11.23 20.48 19.42
CA ILE A 28 10.94 19.10 19.77
C ILE A 28 11.67 18.33 18.68
N SER A 29 12.93 17.97 18.96
CA SER A 29 13.61 16.94 18.21
C SER A 29 12.74 15.72 18.42
N LEU A 30 11.94 15.40 17.39
CA LEU A 30 11.31 14.09 17.27
C LEU A 30 12.47 13.12 17.24
N LEU A 31 12.89 12.66 18.42
CA LEU A 31 13.86 11.60 18.59
C LEU A 31 13.39 10.50 17.65
N SER A 32 14.18 10.22 16.62
CA SER A 32 13.98 9.07 15.76
C SER A 32 13.78 7.88 16.71
N ARG A 33 12.58 7.32 16.76
CA ARG A 33 12.33 6.16 17.61
C ARG A 33 13.28 5.07 17.13
N ASP A 34 14.10 4.55 18.05
CA ASP A 34 14.99 3.43 17.79
C ASP A 34 14.13 2.16 17.72
N VAL A 35 13.48 1.97 16.58
CA VAL A 35 12.68 0.78 16.25
C VAL A 35 13.48 -0.10 15.31
N GLY A 36 13.36 -1.42 15.48
CA GLY A 36 14.03 -2.37 14.62
C GLY A 36 13.61 -2.17 13.15
N ILE A 37 14.54 -2.41 12.23
CA ILE A 37 14.26 -2.38 10.79
C ILE A 37 14.45 -3.77 10.20
N THR A 38 13.62 -4.11 9.21
CA THR A 38 13.73 -5.32 8.41
C THR A 38 14.56 -5.04 7.15
N ILE A 39 15.34 -6.02 6.77
CA ILE A 39 16.12 -6.01 5.53
C ILE A 39 15.38 -6.89 4.53
N CYS A 40 14.85 -6.26 3.48
CA CYS A 40 14.17 -6.95 2.38
C CYS A 40 15.12 -7.03 1.18
N ASN A 41 15.51 -8.25 0.80
CA ASN A 41 16.41 -8.47 -0.34
C ASN A 41 15.66 -9.16 -1.47
N THR A 42 15.88 -8.68 -2.69
CA THR A 42 15.26 -9.25 -3.89
C THR A 42 15.67 -10.71 -4.09
N SER A 43 14.67 -11.59 -4.14
CA SER A 43 14.86 -13.01 -4.41
C SER A 43 14.35 -13.41 -5.80
N VAL A 44 13.29 -12.76 -6.28
CA VAL A 44 12.70 -13.01 -7.62
C VAL A 44 12.41 -11.68 -8.28
N VAL A 45 12.70 -11.58 -9.57
CA VAL A 45 12.32 -10.44 -10.42
C VAL A 45 11.49 -10.99 -11.57
N GLY A 46 10.38 -10.34 -11.88
CA GLY A 46 9.53 -10.78 -12.99
C GLY A 46 8.44 -9.78 -13.35
N ASP A 47 7.76 -10.05 -14.45
CA ASP A 47 6.62 -9.27 -14.89
C ASP A 47 5.33 -9.81 -14.26
N LEU A 48 4.52 -8.90 -13.70
CA LEU A 48 3.29 -9.24 -13.03
C LEU A 48 2.29 -9.81 -14.03
N SER A 49 1.78 -11.00 -13.73
CA SER A 49 0.80 -11.72 -14.54
C SER A 49 -0.39 -12.18 -13.72
N ALA A 50 -1.54 -12.23 -14.38
CA ALA A 50 -2.77 -12.74 -13.83
C ALA A 50 -2.77 -14.28 -13.80
N THR A 51 -1.97 -14.92 -14.66
CA THR A 51 -2.03 -16.37 -14.83
C THR A 51 -0.65 -17.01 -14.76
N ALA A 52 -0.64 -18.34 -14.56
CA ALA A 52 0.57 -19.15 -14.58
C ALA A 52 1.27 -19.21 -15.94
N LYS A 53 0.72 -18.60 -17.00
CA LYS A 53 1.38 -18.45 -18.29
C LYS A 53 1.45 -16.97 -18.65
N ALA A 54 2.63 -16.48 -18.99
CA ALA A 54 2.81 -15.14 -19.50
C ALA A 54 2.32 -15.05 -20.96
N HIS A 55 1.10 -14.56 -21.14
CA HIS A 55 0.58 -14.11 -22.43
C HIS A 55 0.29 -12.62 -22.34
N HIS A 56 0.32 -11.91 -23.46
CA HIS A 56 0.22 -10.45 -23.49
C HIS A 56 -1.02 -9.92 -22.74
N SER A 57 -2.17 -10.57 -22.89
CA SER A 57 -3.40 -10.19 -22.17
C SER A 57 -3.37 -10.49 -20.67
N ALA A 58 -2.54 -11.42 -20.21
CA ALA A 58 -2.37 -11.74 -18.79
C ALA A 58 -1.36 -10.82 -18.10
N LEU A 59 -0.50 -10.14 -18.86
CA LEU A 59 0.52 -9.20 -18.36
C LEU A 59 0.05 -7.73 -18.32
N GLY A 60 -1.18 -7.43 -18.74
CA GLY A 60 -1.72 -6.07 -18.91
C GLY A 60 -1.89 -5.22 -17.63
N PHE A 61 -1.14 -5.52 -16.57
CA PHE A 61 -1.08 -4.74 -15.34
C PHE A 61 -0.24 -3.49 -15.52
N HIS A 62 -0.72 -2.41 -14.93
CA HIS A 62 0.02 -1.17 -14.83
C HIS A 62 -0.48 -0.34 -13.65
N LEU A 63 0.31 0.67 -13.26
CA LEU A 63 -0.13 1.65 -12.29
C LEU A 63 -0.76 2.85 -13.01
N ASN A 64 -1.91 3.31 -12.52
CA ASN A 64 -2.44 4.61 -12.96
C ASN A 64 -1.71 5.78 -12.26
N LYS A 65 -2.13 7.02 -12.55
CA LYS A 65 -1.53 8.23 -11.96
C LYS A 65 -1.64 8.32 -10.44
N THR A 66 -2.64 7.65 -9.84
CA THR A 66 -2.83 7.61 -8.38
C THR A 66 -2.04 6.47 -7.72
N GLY A 67 -1.34 5.65 -8.51
CA GLY A 67 -0.65 4.46 -8.03
C GLY A 67 -1.55 3.23 -7.87
N ALA A 68 -2.82 3.28 -8.26
CA ALA A 68 -3.69 2.12 -8.22
C ALA A 68 -3.27 1.08 -9.28
N LEU A 69 -3.31 -0.20 -8.92
CA LEU A 69 -3.03 -1.29 -9.84
C LEU A 69 -4.26 -1.51 -10.74
N ILE A 70 -4.06 -1.30 -12.04
CA ILE A 70 -5.09 -1.48 -13.07
C ILE A 70 -4.75 -2.70 -13.91
N PHE A 71 -5.76 -3.52 -14.18
CA PHE A 71 -5.71 -4.54 -15.21
C PHE A 71 -6.48 -4.06 -16.45
N ASP A 72 -5.82 -4.05 -17.61
CA ASP A 72 -6.47 -3.86 -18.90
C ASP A 72 -5.99 -4.95 -19.88
N PRO A 73 -6.84 -5.92 -20.25
CA PRO A 73 -6.44 -7.06 -21.07
C PRO A 73 -6.00 -6.67 -22.51
N ASN A 74 -6.29 -5.43 -22.93
CA ASN A 74 -5.85 -4.90 -24.21
C ASN A 74 -4.57 -4.05 -24.11
N SER A 75 -4.11 -3.78 -22.89
CA SER A 75 -2.85 -3.08 -22.67
C SER A 75 -1.67 -3.99 -23.03
N LYS A 76 -0.64 -3.37 -23.57
CA LYS A 76 0.67 -4.00 -23.81
C LYS A 76 1.69 -3.62 -22.73
N GLN A 77 1.24 -2.93 -21.69
CA GLN A 77 2.09 -2.55 -20.57
C GLN A 77 2.34 -3.78 -19.70
N GLU A 78 3.58 -3.87 -19.22
CA GLU A 78 4.05 -4.91 -18.33
C GLU A 78 4.53 -4.22 -17.05
N LEU A 79 4.14 -4.73 -15.89
CA LEU A 79 4.55 -4.20 -14.60
C LEU A 79 5.59 -5.13 -13.98
N LYS A 80 6.85 -4.70 -14.02
CA LYS A 80 7.96 -5.41 -13.37
C LYS A 80 7.89 -5.26 -11.86
N LEU A 81 8.04 -6.37 -11.15
CA LEU A 81 8.09 -6.45 -9.70
C LEU A 81 9.29 -7.27 -9.23
N GLU A 82 9.64 -7.05 -7.96
CA GLU A 82 10.63 -7.80 -7.23
C GLU A 82 9.97 -8.40 -5.99
N PHE A 83 9.99 -9.73 -5.84
CA PHE A 83 9.65 -10.32 -4.55
C PHE A 83 10.86 -10.22 -3.62
N GLN A 84 10.63 -9.67 -2.43
CA GLN A 84 11.66 -9.38 -1.43
C GLN A 84 11.26 -9.97 -0.09
N PRO A 85 11.72 -11.19 0.28
CA PRO A 85 11.60 -11.68 1.64
C PRO A 85 12.32 -10.73 2.62
N CYS A 86 11.69 -10.48 3.76
CA CYS A 86 12.16 -9.52 4.76
C CYS A 86 12.63 -10.24 6.03
N THR A 87 13.71 -9.74 6.66
CA THR A 87 14.21 -10.27 7.94
C THR A 87 14.69 -9.14 8.86
N PRO A 88 14.24 -9.10 10.14
CA PRO A 88 13.29 -10.02 10.78
C PRO A 88 11.84 -9.85 10.25
N ASN A 89 11.04 -10.92 10.36
CA ASN A 89 9.64 -10.92 9.95
C ASN A 89 8.78 -10.24 11.03
N PHE A 90 8.61 -8.93 10.91
CA PHE A 90 7.76 -8.14 11.82
C PHE A 90 6.26 -8.34 11.55
N GLY A 91 5.87 -8.73 10.33
CA GLY A 91 4.49 -9.12 10.03
C GLY A 91 4.07 -10.43 10.72
N ARG A 92 5.03 -11.19 11.25
CA ARG A 92 4.86 -12.44 12.01
C ARG A 92 4.03 -13.51 11.29
N PHE A 93 3.97 -13.47 9.96
CA PHE A 93 3.35 -14.54 9.18
C PHE A 93 4.19 -15.82 9.24
N PRO A 94 3.58 -17.00 9.43
CA PRO A 94 4.34 -18.24 9.56
C PRO A 94 5.04 -18.64 8.24
N ASN A 95 6.37 -18.52 8.23
CA ASN A 95 7.23 -19.04 7.17
C ASN A 95 7.45 -20.55 7.36
N THR A 96 6.51 -21.39 6.92
CA THR A 96 6.61 -22.85 7.03
C THR A 96 6.31 -23.54 5.70
N ASN A 97 6.90 -24.72 5.46
CA ASN A 97 6.58 -25.61 4.33
C ASN A 97 6.68 -24.95 2.93
N GLY A 98 7.70 -24.13 2.68
CA GLY A 98 7.91 -23.48 1.38
C GLY A 98 7.03 -22.25 1.13
N VAL A 99 6.36 -21.75 2.16
CA VAL A 99 5.72 -20.42 2.18
C VAL A 99 6.74 -19.41 2.68
N VAL A 100 6.97 -18.37 1.88
CA VAL A 100 7.89 -17.28 2.22
C VAL A 100 7.09 -15.97 2.20
N GLU A 101 7.09 -15.25 3.31
CA GLU A 101 6.54 -13.90 3.41
C GLU A 101 7.57 -12.86 2.92
N GLY A 102 7.05 -11.78 2.34
CA GLY A 102 7.83 -10.60 1.97
C GLY A 102 7.01 -9.56 1.23
N HIS A 103 7.73 -8.62 0.61
CA HIS A 103 7.16 -7.57 -0.21
C HIS A 103 7.11 -7.94 -1.69
N LEU A 104 6.10 -7.42 -2.40
CA LEU A 104 6.15 -7.25 -3.85
C LEU A 104 6.56 -5.80 -4.16
N PHE A 105 7.86 -5.56 -4.31
CA PHE A 105 8.42 -4.24 -4.59
C PHE A 105 8.24 -3.87 -6.07
N ILE A 106 7.94 -2.60 -6.33
CA ILE A 106 7.74 -2.01 -7.65
C ILE A 106 8.91 -1.04 -7.93
N PRO A 107 9.97 -1.47 -8.62
CA PRO A 107 11.21 -0.69 -8.76
C PRO A 107 11.00 0.66 -9.44
N SER A 108 10.10 0.73 -10.43
CA SER A 108 9.85 1.94 -11.22
C SER A 108 9.32 3.12 -10.39
N VAL A 109 8.66 2.85 -9.27
CA VAL A 109 8.10 3.87 -8.36
C VAL A 109 8.63 3.78 -6.93
N LYS A 110 9.57 2.86 -6.65
CA LYS A 110 10.17 2.61 -5.34
C LYS A 110 9.15 2.44 -4.21
N LYS A 111 8.07 1.71 -4.51
CA LYS A 111 6.96 1.42 -3.59
C LYS A 111 6.66 -0.07 -3.60
N CYS A 112 5.91 -0.55 -2.63
CA CYS A 112 5.45 -1.92 -2.57
C CYS A 112 4.02 -2.02 -3.09
N LEU A 113 3.66 -3.17 -3.66
CA LEU A 113 2.27 -3.48 -3.95
C LEU A 113 1.58 -3.82 -2.63
N GLY A 114 0.44 -3.20 -2.36
CA GLY A 114 -0.32 -3.42 -1.13
C GLY A 114 -1.69 -2.79 -1.23
N ILE A 115 -2.35 -2.66 -0.08
CA ILE A 115 -3.70 -2.11 0.02
C ILE A 115 -3.66 -0.73 0.69
N THR A 116 -4.59 0.15 0.32
CA THR A 116 -4.69 1.51 0.90
C THR A 116 -5.74 1.63 1.99
N THR A 117 -6.62 0.64 2.12
CA THR A 117 -7.63 0.56 3.19
C THR A 117 -7.64 -0.84 3.76
N VAL A 118 -7.50 -0.93 5.09
CA VAL A 118 -7.62 -2.17 5.85
C VAL A 118 -9.06 -2.45 6.31
N ASN A 119 -9.97 -1.50 6.07
CA ASN A 119 -11.36 -1.57 6.49
C ASN A 119 -12.27 -1.88 5.29
N GLY A 120 -13.18 -2.84 5.47
CA GLY A 120 -14.23 -3.19 4.50
C GLY A 120 -14.02 -4.53 3.79
N PRO A 121 -14.98 -4.96 2.95
CA PRO A 121 -14.96 -6.28 2.31
C PRO A 121 -14.07 -6.35 1.06
N GLU A 122 -13.58 -5.21 0.58
CA GLU A 122 -12.83 -5.07 -0.66
C GLU A 122 -11.51 -4.37 -0.40
N PHE A 123 -10.41 -4.97 -0.86
CA PHE A 123 -9.07 -4.46 -0.63
C PHE A 123 -8.42 -4.07 -1.97
N PRO A 124 -8.60 -2.83 -2.43
CA PRO A 124 -8.04 -2.36 -3.70
C PRO A 124 -6.51 -2.31 -3.66
N LEU A 125 -5.86 -2.86 -4.68
CA LEU A 125 -4.40 -2.85 -4.80
C LEU A 125 -3.88 -1.52 -5.34
N SER A 126 -2.80 -1.05 -4.73
CA SER A 126 -2.07 0.14 -5.12
C SER A 126 -0.58 0.03 -4.77
N ALA A 127 0.22 0.93 -5.31
CA ALA A 127 1.57 1.20 -4.85
C ALA A 127 1.51 1.98 -3.52
N VAL A 128 2.00 1.36 -2.45
CA VAL A 128 2.06 1.90 -1.09
C VAL A 128 3.51 1.99 -0.63
N ASP A 129 3.75 2.73 0.46
CA ASP A 129 5.08 2.74 1.05
C ASP A 129 5.41 1.36 1.63
N CYS A 130 6.65 0.91 1.47
CA CYS A 130 7.08 -0.38 2.00
C CYS A 130 7.28 -0.27 3.51
N SER A 131 6.49 -1.01 4.29
CA SER A 131 6.62 -1.06 5.74
C SER A 131 7.84 -1.90 6.12
N ILE A 132 8.84 -1.29 6.73
CA ILE A 132 10.10 -1.95 7.07
C ILE A 132 10.51 -1.78 8.53
N SER A 133 9.82 -0.98 9.31
CA SER A 133 10.20 -0.76 10.72
C SER A 133 9.16 -1.35 11.65
N ASP A 134 9.61 -1.88 12.79
CA ASP A 134 8.81 -2.35 13.93
C ASP A 134 8.14 -1.18 14.69
N ASP A 135 7.58 -0.23 13.95
CA ASP A 135 6.79 0.86 14.50
C ASP A 135 5.32 0.44 14.50
N SER A 136 4.70 0.53 15.67
CA SER A 136 3.26 0.38 15.89
C SER A 136 2.37 1.21 14.93
N SER A 137 2.88 2.30 14.35
CA SER A 137 2.13 3.08 13.37
C SER A 137 2.18 2.52 11.94
N GLN A 138 3.06 1.54 11.66
CA GLN A 138 3.13 0.90 10.34
C GLN A 138 2.19 -0.29 10.26
N VAL A 139 1.61 -0.45 9.07
CA VAL A 139 0.80 -1.62 8.71
C VAL A 139 1.62 -2.41 7.70
N PHE A 140 1.96 -3.66 8.03
CA PHE A 140 2.71 -4.52 7.13
C PHE A 140 1.76 -5.15 6.11
N ASN A 141 2.06 -4.97 4.83
CA ASN A 141 1.28 -5.52 3.73
C ASN A 141 1.97 -6.79 3.24
N ASP A 142 1.64 -7.90 3.87
CA ASP A 142 2.41 -9.13 3.73
C ASP A 142 1.95 -9.93 2.51
N TRP A 143 2.90 -10.31 1.66
CA TRP A 143 2.68 -11.21 0.53
C TRP A 143 3.36 -12.54 0.80
N ILE A 144 2.63 -13.62 0.56
CA ILE A 144 3.21 -14.95 0.61
C ILE A 144 3.49 -15.48 -0.80
N GLN A 145 4.70 -15.99 -0.98
CA GLN A 145 5.08 -16.77 -2.15
C GLN A 145 4.70 -18.24 -1.91
N LEU A 146 3.94 -18.80 -2.85
CA LEU A 146 3.57 -20.21 -2.91
C LEU A 146 4.22 -20.84 -4.16
N ASN A 147 4.99 -21.91 -3.96
CA ASN A 147 5.63 -22.68 -5.02
C ASN A 147 6.47 -21.81 -6.00
N GLY A 148 7.12 -20.76 -5.49
CA GLY A 148 8.09 -19.94 -6.22
C GLY A 148 7.54 -18.89 -7.20
N THR A 149 6.33 -19.04 -7.73
CA THR A 149 5.79 -18.12 -8.75
C THR A 149 4.40 -17.58 -8.45
N LYS A 150 3.71 -18.10 -7.44
CA LYS A 150 2.36 -17.66 -7.07
C LYS A 150 2.43 -16.77 -5.84
N TYR A 151 1.70 -15.67 -5.86
CA TYR A 151 1.68 -14.70 -4.79
C TYR A 151 0.25 -14.44 -4.35
N LEU A 152 -0.02 -14.64 -3.07
CA LEU A 152 -1.26 -14.25 -2.43
C LEU A 152 -0.94 -13.19 -1.38
N TRP A 153 -1.83 -12.23 -1.25
CA TRP A 153 -1.74 -11.31 -0.13
C TRP A 153 -2.20 -12.06 1.12
N SER A 154 -1.35 -12.15 2.14
CA SER A 154 -1.67 -12.86 3.37
C SER A 154 -2.30 -11.96 4.40
N GLY A 155 -2.00 -10.66 4.33
CA GLY A 155 -2.84 -9.67 4.94
C GLY A 155 -2.15 -8.41 5.40
N ALA A 156 -2.89 -7.67 6.24
CA ALA A 156 -2.38 -6.50 6.91
C ALA A 156 -2.18 -6.83 8.38
N THR A 157 -0.96 -6.71 8.88
CA THR A 157 -0.62 -6.94 10.29
C THR A 157 -0.08 -5.67 10.95
N GLN A 158 -0.25 -5.59 12.27
CA GLN A 158 0.59 -4.74 13.12
C GLN A 158 1.90 -5.46 13.43
N ALA A 159 2.87 -4.72 13.97
CA ALA A 159 4.18 -5.24 14.36
C ALA A 159 4.12 -6.34 15.46
N ASP A 160 3.04 -6.36 16.24
CA ASP A 160 2.76 -7.44 17.20
C ASP A 160 2.18 -8.71 16.56
N GLY A 161 1.95 -8.69 15.24
CA GLY A 161 1.37 -9.77 14.44
C GLY A 161 -0.16 -9.82 14.47
N SER A 162 -0.82 -8.85 15.11
CA SER A 162 -2.28 -8.77 15.08
C SER A 162 -2.75 -8.42 13.67
N LEU A 163 -3.62 -9.28 13.14
CA LEU A 163 -4.21 -9.09 11.82
C LEU A 163 -5.32 -8.04 11.88
N PHE A 164 -5.30 -7.10 10.94
CA PHE A 164 -6.35 -6.09 10.82
C PHE A 164 -7.65 -6.64 10.20
N GLN A 165 -7.62 -7.81 9.55
CA GLN A 165 -8.74 -8.25 8.72
C GLN A 165 -9.80 -9.03 9.48
N GLY A 166 -11.06 -8.77 9.13
CA GLY A 166 -12.15 -9.73 9.31
C GLY A 166 -12.74 -9.86 10.70
N SER A 167 -12.53 -8.90 11.61
CA SER A 167 -13.36 -8.86 12.81
C SER A 167 -14.74 -8.25 12.48
N ASN A 168 -15.67 -9.13 12.07
CA ASN A 168 -17.13 -8.97 12.09
C ASN A 168 -17.90 -8.62 10.80
N ASP A 169 -17.27 -8.48 9.63
CA ASP A 169 -18.00 -8.29 8.37
C ASP A 169 -18.29 -9.63 7.65
N ALA A 170 -19.53 -9.87 7.25
CA ALA A 170 -20.02 -11.14 6.67
C ALA A 170 -19.25 -11.62 5.41
N GLY A 171 -18.54 -10.73 4.72
CA GLY A 171 -17.70 -11.06 3.56
C GLY A 171 -16.25 -11.46 3.91
N ALA A 172 -15.70 -10.96 5.02
CA ALA A 172 -14.35 -11.27 5.49
C ALA A 172 -14.34 -12.37 6.58
N ALA A 173 -15.47 -12.58 7.27
CA ALA A 173 -15.66 -13.59 8.32
C ALA A 173 -15.39 -15.04 7.88
N ASN A 174 -15.35 -15.30 6.57
CA ASN A 174 -15.14 -16.65 6.01
C ASN A 174 -13.68 -16.90 5.57
N CYS A 175 -12.75 -15.96 5.77
CA CYS A 175 -11.33 -16.22 5.53
C CYS A 175 -10.72 -17.03 6.67
N THR A 176 -11.11 -18.30 6.79
CA THR A 176 -10.55 -19.22 7.80
C THR A 176 -9.06 -19.48 7.51
N GLY A 177 -8.18 -19.18 8.47
CA GLY A 177 -6.73 -19.42 8.37
C GLY A 177 -5.90 -18.13 8.29
N VAL A 178 -4.76 -18.17 7.59
CA VAL A 178 -3.84 -17.04 7.36
C VAL A 178 -4.41 -15.92 6.45
N GLY A 179 -5.74 -15.77 6.38
CA GLY A 179 -6.38 -14.65 5.69
C GLY A 179 -5.88 -14.45 4.26
N LEU A 180 -5.78 -15.49 3.43
CA LEU A 180 -5.24 -15.29 2.08
C LEU A 180 -6.26 -14.64 1.16
N PHE A 181 -5.81 -13.65 0.39
CA PHE A 181 -6.62 -12.96 -0.60
C PHE A 181 -5.96 -13.00 -1.97
N GLY A 182 -6.82 -13.03 -3.00
CA GLY A 182 -6.43 -12.94 -4.40
C GLY A 182 -7.42 -12.08 -5.16
N TYR A 183 -7.19 -11.91 -6.47
CA TYR A 183 -8.12 -11.16 -7.30
C TYR A 183 -9.28 -12.05 -7.76
N LYS A 184 -10.46 -11.45 -7.99
CA LYS A 184 -11.60 -12.15 -8.59
C LYS A 184 -11.40 -12.38 -10.08
N LYS A 185 -11.52 -13.62 -10.55
CA LYS A 185 -11.51 -13.97 -11.98
C LYS A 185 -12.85 -13.69 -12.64
N ALA A 186 -12.81 -13.17 -13.86
CA ALA A 186 -13.90 -13.25 -14.83
C ALA A 186 -13.95 -14.66 -15.45
N HIS A 187 -14.97 -14.93 -16.27
CA HIS A 187 -15.11 -16.21 -16.99
C HIS A 187 -13.87 -16.57 -17.84
N SER A 188 -13.13 -15.56 -18.31
CA SER A 188 -11.86 -15.71 -19.03
C SER A 188 -10.68 -16.18 -18.17
N GLY A 189 -10.84 -16.28 -16.84
CA GLY A 189 -9.76 -16.59 -15.90
C GLY A 189 -8.84 -15.40 -15.58
N LEU A 190 -9.14 -14.21 -16.11
CA LEU A 190 -8.40 -12.96 -15.89
C LEU A 190 -9.19 -12.04 -14.94
N PRO A 191 -8.55 -11.05 -14.29
CA PRO A 191 -9.28 -10.01 -13.56
C PRO A 191 -10.26 -9.26 -14.48
N PRO A 192 -11.39 -8.76 -13.96
CA PRO A 192 -12.18 -7.74 -14.66
C PRO A 192 -11.30 -6.55 -15.04
N LYS A 193 -11.60 -5.92 -16.18
CA LYS A 193 -10.94 -4.68 -16.57
C LYS A 193 -11.21 -3.59 -15.52
N GLY A 194 -10.15 -2.92 -15.07
CA GLY A 194 -10.24 -1.84 -14.08
C GLY A 194 -9.27 -2.04 -12.92
N GLN A 195 -9.58 -1.40 -11.80
CA GLN A 195 -8.76 -1.52 -10.59
C GLN A 195 -8.84 -2.94 -10.04
N VAL A 196 -7.68 -3.48 -9.67
CA VAL A 196 -7.57 -4.81 -9.10
C VAL A 196 -7.95 -4.75 -7.63
N VAL A 197 -8.96 -5.53 -7.25
CA VAL A 197 -9.47 -5.63 -5.89
C VAL A 197 -9.26 -7.05 -5.39
N LEU A 198 -8.72 -7.17 -4.18
CA LEU A 198 -8.53 -8.46 -3.52
C LEU A 198 -9.77 -8.87 -2.73
N GLN A 199 -10.05 -10.17 -2.77
CA GLN A 199 -11.13 -10.83 -2.07
C GLN A 199 -10.65 -12.17 -1.50
N CYS A 200 -11.39 -12.68 -0.52
CA CYS A 200 -11.02 -13.88 0.22
C CYS A 200 -10.79 -15.08 -0.70
N ALA A 201 -9.61 -15.72 -0.61
CA ALA A 201 -9.24 -16.84 -1.48
C ALA A 201 -9.94 -18.18 -1.16
N ASN A 202 -11.03 -18.15 -0.39
CA ASN A 202 -11.88 -19.32 -0.10
C ASN A 202 -12.88 -19.65 -1.23
N ASN A 203 -13.07 -18.74 -2.20
CA ASN A 203 -13.96 -18.93 -3.34
C ASN A 203 -13.16 -19.43 -4.58
N LYS A 204 -13.73 -20.37 -5.33
CA LYS A 204 -13.16 -20.93 -6.59
C LYS A 204 -12.91 -19.85 -7.66
N GLU A 205 -13.61 -18.73 -7.57
CA GLU A 205 -13.44 -17.58 -8.48
C GLU A 205 -12.18 -16.75 -8.18
N ILE A 206 -11.47 -16.97 -7.07
CA ILE A 206 -10.31 -16.17 -6.70
C ILE A 206 -9.01 -16.79 -7.21
N SER A 207 -8.07 -15.94 -7.63
CA SER A 207 -6.77 -16.33 -8.17
C SER A 207 -5.61 -15.60 -7.52
N PRO A 208 -4.43 -16.25 -7.40
CA PRO A 208 -3.19 -15.57 -7.02
C PRO A 208 -2.68 -14.70 -8.17
N LEU A 209 -1.78 -13.79 -7.83
CA LEU A 209 -0.91 -13.12 -8.79
C LEU A 209 0.30 -14.02 -9.11
N PHE A 210 0.94 -13.76 -10.24
CA PHE A 210 2.12 -14.49 -10.68
C PHE A 210 3.24 -13.54 -11.10
N LEU A 211 4.49 -13.96 -10.89
CA LEU A 211 5.67 -13.32 -11.49
C LEU A 211 6.31 -14.29 -12.48
N HIS A 212 6.64 -13.79 -13.68
CA HIS A 212 7.33 -14.54 -14.75
C HIS A 212 8.64 -13.89 -15.14
#